data_AF-A0A929FCK3-F1
#
_entry.id   AF-A0A929FCK3-F1
#
_cell.length_a   1.000
_cell.length_b   1.000
_cell.length_c   1.000
_cell.angle_alpha   90.00
_cell.angle_beta   90.00
_cell.angle_gamma   90.00
#
_symmetry.space_group_name_H-M   'P 1'
#
loop_
_entity.id
_entity.type
_entity.pdbx_description
1 polymer ?
#
loop_
_entity_poly.entity_id
_entity_poly.type
_entity_poly.pdbx_seq_one_letter_code
_entity_poly.pdbx_strand_id
1 'polypeptide(L)'
;MQASATVLLERQPPKTSKRATLKRLGARYWHRLMRVGVPQQDAKELAIAVLRYSHLDCRPSSEEKRLIGRYCRHLGAVGLWHLELLLGS
;
A
#
# COMPACT_ATOMS: atom_id res chain seq x y z
N MET A 1 -17.58 52.27 -19.25
CA MET A 1 -16.45 51.37 -18.96
C MET A 1 -16.88 50.40 -17.88
N GLN A 2 -16.93 49.10 -18.16
CA GLN A 2 -16.70 48.04 -17.17
C GLN A 2 -16.75 46.69 -17.89
N ALA A 3 -15.59 46.06 -18.04
CA ALA A 3 -15.45 44.71 -18.56
C ALA A 3 -15.60 43.72 -17.39
N SER A 4 -16.61 42.85 -17.47
CA SER A 4 -16.80 41.72 -16.57
C SER A 4 -15.74 40.66 -16.86
N ALA A 5 -14.77 40.53 -15.97
CA ALA A 5 -13.75 39.49 -16.05
C ALA A 5 -14.29 38.16 -15.50
N THR A 6 -14.93 37.38 -16.38
CA THR A 6 -15.24 35.97 -16.14
C THR A 6 -14.00 35.14 -16.45
N VAL A 7 -13.10 34.97 -15.47
CA VAL A 7 -11.93 34.09 -15.61
C VAL A 7 -12.27 32.71 -15.04
N LEU A 8 -12.63 31.83 -15.97
CA LEU A 8 -12.37 30.39 -16.02
C LEU A 8 -11.78 29.75 -14.75
N LEU A 9 -12.63 28.98 -14.08
CA LEU A 9 -12.21 27.89 -13.19
C LEU A 9 -11.39 26.85 -13.99
N GLU A 10 -10.08 27.03 -13.99
CA GLU A 10 -9.11 25.97 -14.25
C GLU A 10 -9.29 24.88 -13.19
N ARG A 11 -10.04 23.83 -13.54
CA ARG A 11 -10.11 22.58 -12.79
C ARG A 11 -8.75 21.89 -12.84
N GLN A 12 -7.82 22.30 -11.98
CA GLN A 12 -6.62 21.51 -11.72
C GLN A 12 -7.05 20.11 -11.25
N PRO A 13 -6.50 19.02 -11.83
CA PRO A 13 -6.71 17.70 -11.27
C PRO A 13 -6.17 17.69 -9.84
N PRO A 14 -6.87 17.08 -8.86
CA PRO A 14 -6.42 17.10 -7.48
C PRO A 14 -5.05 16.44 -7.43
N LYS A 15 -4.03 17.22 -7.04
CA LYS A 15 -2.69 16.73 -6.69
C LYS A 15 -2.84 15.79 -5.49
N THR A 16 -3.26 14.56 -5.72
CA THR A 16 -3.40 13.59 -4.64
C THR A 16 -2.00 13.35 -4.10
N SER A 17 -1.74 13.83 -2.90
CA SER A 17 -0.42 13.73 -2.28
C SER A 17 0.04 12.27 -2.26
N LYS A 18 1.35 12.03 -2.38
CA LYS A 18 1.96 10.69 -2.28
C LYS A 18 1.41 9.91 -1.06
N ARG A 19 1.17 10.62 0.05
CA ARG A 19 0.54 10.11 1.27
C ARG A 19 -0.88 9.57 1.07
N ALA A 20 -1.74 10.28 0.32
CA ALA A 20 -3.10 9.83 0.02
C ALA A 20 -3.10 8.57 -0.87
N THR A 21 -2.15 8.46 -1.78
CA THR A 21 -1.97 7.26 -2.62
C THR A 21 -1.49 6.07 -1.80
N LEU A 22 -0.49 6.25 -0.93
CA LEU A 22 -0.01 5.21 -0.01
C LEU A 22 -1.12 4.75 0.95
N LYS A 23 -1.93 5.66 1.48
CA LYS A 23 -3.06 5.30 2.35
C LYS A 23 -4.08 4.42 1.62
N ARG A 24 -4.40 4.75 0.36
CA ARG A 24 -5.32 3.94 -0.48
C ARG A 24 -4.73 2.58 -0.84
N LEU A 25 -3.43 2.51 -1.12
CA LEU A 25 -2.71 1.25 -1.35
C LEU A 25 -2.72 0.36 -0.11
N GLY A 26 -2.34 0.91 1.05
CA GLY A 26 -2.37 0.17 2.32
C GLY A 26 -3.76 -0.37 2.67
N ALA A 27 -4.82 0.43 2.49
CA ALA A 27 -6.18 -0.02 2.69
C ALA A 27 -6.58 -1.18 1.74
N ARG A 28 -6.16 -1.12 0.47
CA ARG A 28 -6.40 -2.20 -0.50
C ARG A 28 -5.66 -3.48 -0.12
N TYR A 29 -4.41 -3.38 0.32
CA TYR A 29 -3.62 -4.53 0.76
C TYR A 29 -4.25 -5.19 2.00
N TRP A 30 -4.61 -4.37 2.98
CA TRP A 30 -5.27 -4.82 4.19
C TRP A 30 -6.57 -5.59 3.88
N HIS A 31 -7.43 -5.02 3.04
CA HIS A 31 -8.70 -5.66 2.67
C HIS A 31 -8.49 -6.98 1.90
N ARG A 32 -7.50 -7.04 1.00
CA ARG A 32 -7.16 -8.29 0.29
C ARG A 32 -6.70 -9.39 1.25
N LEU A 33 -5.85 -9.05 2.22
CA LEU A 33 -5.36 -9.98 3.24
C LEU A 33 -6.49 -10.53 4.11
N MET A 34 -7.41 -9.66 4.54
CA MET A 34 -8.58 -10.11 5.30
C MET A 34 -9.48 -11.04 4.48
N ARG A 35 -9.65 -10.79 3.18
CA ARG A 35 -10.46 -11.65 2.29
C ARG A 35 -9.91 -13.06 2.14
N VAL A 36 -8.60 -13.27 2.31
CA VAL A 36 -7.99 -14.61 2.29
C VAL A 36 -7.85 -15.21 3.68
N GLY A 37 -8.46 -14.61 4.71
CA GLY A 37 -8.54 -15.19 6.06
C GLY A 37 -7.41 -14.76 7.00
N VAL A 38 -6.60 -13.75 6.65
CA VAL A 38 -5.63 -13.19 7.60
C VAL A 38 -6.37 -12.40 8.68
N PRO A 39 -6.10 -12.63 9.98
CA PRO A 39 -6.69 -11.88 11.08
C PRO A 39 -6.48 -10.37 10.91
N GLN A 40 -7.44 -9.57 11.36
CA GLN A 40 -7.46 -8.11 11.12
C GLN A 40 -6.17 -7.40 11.56
N GLN A 41 -5.63 -7.78 12.74
CA GLN A 41 -4.40 -7.22 13.29
C GLN A 41 -3.19 -7.56 12.41
N ASP A 42 -2.98 -8.84 12.14
CA ASP A 42 -1.89 -9.33 11.29
C ASP A 42 -1.98 -8.77 9.86
N ALA A 43 -3.19 -8.66 9.31
CA ALA A 43 -3.44 -8.11 7.99
C ALA A 43 -3.06 -6.63 7.91
N LYS A 44 -3.27 -5.87 8.98
CA LYS A 44 -2.88 -4.46 9.06
C LYS A 44 -1.36 -4.33 9.10
N GLU A 45 -0.68 -5.12 9.94
CA GLU A 45 0.79 -5.12 10.03
C GLU A 45 1.43 -5.57 8.73
N LEU A 46 0.92 -6.62 8.10
CA LEU A 46 1.36 -7.09 6.78
C LEU A 46 1.17 -6.03 5.69
N ALA A 47 0.01 -5.38 5.64
CA ALA A 47 -0.24 -4.32 4.68
C ALA A 47 0.76 -3.17 4.82
N ILE A 48 1.12 -2.80 6.06
CA ILE A 48 2.13 -1.78 6.35
C ILE A 48 3.51 -2.28 5.90
N ALA A 49 3.91 -3.50 6.27
CA ALA A 49 5.21 -4.06 5.92
C ALA A 49 5.40 -4.15 4.39
N VAL A 50 4.41 -4.69 3.66
CA VAL A 50 4.43 -4.78 2.20
C VAL A 50 4.47 -3.39 1.57
N LEU A 51 3.71 -2.42 2.08
CA LEU A 51 3.72 -1.05 1.58
C LEU A 51 5.07 -0.37 1.80
N ARG A 52 5.67 -0.52 2.99
CA ARG A 52 6.98 0.03 3.34
C ARG A 52 8.09 -0.57 2.46
N TYR A 53 8.04 -1.88 2.22
CA TYR A 53 9.00 -2.53 1.37
C TYR A 53 8.84 -2.13 -0.10
N SER A 54 7.61 -2.16 -0.64
CA SER A 54 7.38 -1.98 -2.07
C SER A 54 7.38 -0.51 -2.54
N HIS A 55 7.10 0.44 -1.65
CA HIS A 55 6.92 1.86 -2.03
C HIS A 55 7.82 2.84 -1.29
N LEU A 56 8.50 2.40 -0.23
CA LEU A 56 9.40 3.22 0.58
C LEU A 56 10.81 2.62 0.71
N ASP A 57 11.13 1.57 -0.05
CA ASP A 57 12.44 0.88 -0.08
C ASP A 57 12.97 0.50 1.31
N CYS A 58 12.05 0.29 2.27
CA CYS A 58 12.40 -0.07 3.64
C CYS A 58 12.53 -1.58 3.77
N ARG A 59 13.67 -2.08 4.24
CA ARG A 59 13.82 -3.51 4.56
C ARG A 59 12.90 -3.92 5.73
N PRO A 60 12.25 -5.09 5.66
CA PRO A 60 11.44 -5.58 6.77
C PRO A 60 12.32 -5.94 7.98
N SER A 61 11.82 -5.61 9.18
CA SER A 61 12.41 -6.03 10.45
C SER A 61 12.32 -7.54 10.64
N SER A 62 13.04 -8.10 11.62
CA SER A 62 12.97 -9.55 11.92
C SER A 62 11.55 -10.02 12.26
N GLU A 63 10.76 -9.17 12.93
CA GLU A 63 9.37 -9.46 13.26
C GLU A 63 8.46 -9.37 12.04
N GLU A 64 8.62 -8.35 11.21
CA GLU A 64 7.92 -8.22 9.93
C GLU A 64 8.24 -9.42 9.02
N LYS A 65 9.50 -9.86 8.94
CA LYS A 65 9.92 -11.07 8.21
C LYS A 65 9.25 -12.34 8.74
N ARG A 66 9.14 -12.49 10.07
CA ARG A 66 8.45 -13.63 10.68
C ARG A 66 6.97 -13.65 10.29
N LEU A 67 6.32 -12.48 10.32
CA LEU A 67 4.91 -12.32 9.95
C LEU A 67 4.70 -12.59 8.44
N ILE A 68 5.56 -12.02 7.59
CA ILE A 68 5.65 -12.24 6.15
C ILE A 68 5.83 -13.74 5.84
N GLY A 69 6.74 -14.43 6.53
CA GLY A 69 6.94 -15.88 6.40
C GLY A 69 5.72 -16.71 6.82
N ARG A 70 5.08 -16.36 7.95
CA ARG A 70 3.87 -17.04 8.46
C ARG A 70 2.71 -16.95 7.46
N TYR A 71 2.58 -15.84 6.76
CA TYR A 71 1.48 -15.58 5.83
C TYR A 71 1.90 -15.61 4.35
N CYS A 72 3.04 -16.22 4.02
CA CYS A 72 3.58 -16.24 2.66
C CYS A 72 2.59 -16.80 1.62
N ARG A 73 1.86 -17.87 1.95
CA ARG A 73 0.82 -18.45 1.09
C ARG A 73 -0.33 -17.48 0.82
N HIS A 74 -0.77 -16.76 1.85
CA HIS A 74 -1.84 -15.77 1.74
C HIS A 74 -1.41 -14.59 0.89
N LEU A 75 -0.17 -14.12 1.08
CA LEU A 75 0.41 -13.02 0.30
C LEU A 75 0.59 -13.40 -1.18
N GLY A 76 0.99 -14.64 -1.45
CA GLY A 76 1.01 -15.20 -2.81
C GLY A 76 -0.38 -15.23 -3.43
N ALA A 77 -1.39 -15.71 -2.69
CA ALA A 77 -2.77 -15.79 -3.17
C ALA A 77 -3.39 -14.43 -3.54
N VAL A 78 -2.95 -13.34 -2.90
CA VAL A 78 -3.44 -11.97 -3.20
C VAL A 78 -2.50 -11.16 -4.11
N GLY A 79 -1.46 -11.78 -4.65
CA GLY A 79 -0.48 -11.13 -5.52
C GLY A 79 0.28 -9.99 -4.84
N LEU A 80 0.47 -10.08 -3.52
CA LEU A 80 1.24 -9.12 -2.72
C LEU A 80 2.67 -9.61 -2.45
N TRP A 81 3.02 -10.80 -2.93
CA TRP A 81 4.35 -11.37 -2.80
C TRP A 81 5.17 -11.15 -4.07
N HIS A 82 6.24 -10.36 -3.98
CA HIS A 82 7.28 -10.32 -5.01
C HIS A 82 8.34 -11.36 -4.66
N LEU A 83 8.60 -12.31 -5.57
CA LEU A 83 9.55 -13.42 -5.40
C LEU A 83 10.98 -12.98 -5.02
N GLU A 84 11.33 -11.71 -5.26
CA GLU A 84 12.62 -11.13 -4.85
C GLU A 84 12.81 -11.02 -3.32
N LEU A 85 11.74 -11.17 -2.52
CA LEU A 85 11.79 -11.12 -1.04
C LEU A 85 12.46 -12.34 -0.37
N LEU A 86 12.44 -13.51 -1.00
CA LEU A 86 12.94 -14.76 -0.40
C LEU A 86 14.32 -15.18 -0.91
N LEU A 87 14.72 -14.69 -2.08
CA LEU A 87 15.96 -15.08 -2.75
C LEU A 87 17.11 -14.09 -2.56
N GLY A 88 16.90 -13.04 -1.78
CA GLY A 88 17.96 -12.13 -1.33
C GLY A 88 18.87 -12.81 -0.31
N SER A 89 19.79 -13.64 -0.83
CA SER A 89 21.03 -14.07 -0.18
C SER A 89 21.90 -12.88 0.18
#